data_AF-A0A925LRV6-F1
#
_entry.id   AF-A0A925LRV6-F1
#
_cell.length_a   1.000
_cell.length_b   1.000
_cell.length_c   1.000
_cell.angle_alpha   90.00
_cell.angle_beta   90.00
_cell.angle_gamma   90.00
#
_symmetry.space_group_name_H-M   'P 1'
#
loop_
_entity.id
_entity.type
_entity.pdbx_description
1 polymer ?
#
loop_
_entity_poly.entity_id
_entity_poly.type
_entity_poly.pdbx_seq_one_letter_code
_entity_poly.pdbx_strand_id
1 'polypeptide(L)'
;AAKVNHDLGLLDAQKADAIIRAADDVLANKLPNEFPLSIWQTGSGTQSNMNMNEVLANHASSLMGGKIGEERLIHPNDDVNKGQSSNDVFPTAMHVAAVTPIRETAEQTTPELRPIPDVISQEMQSWPKSQRHVASLHPEMITPGNFEYLGAFIPPHFDDNENSFAYSLGTLAFRPDPGRPETETTLPGSLFLAGHAEQQRVAEISIPKPVLSILKRAEELPRAEMLQPFTDVTHGIMQKLSNALDGADFRLGGLQVVGDRLHWTTHIYYNAAQYDTATHGCCALDLTQRKAEGPWHLGDANSPAPECHSDKHAGYIFRIPTAESEKWFGGKNLISGLWTATGQQNSSHGPPMFAYRLPDSLPAGDSIESLPLVWYPMSRPLDQHHPANRWGGGAWLTVGKKQAVIIIGQMSLGPVHYGLARPEDCDENKGYHGTPYETQVYFYSPASLIHAAHGAMSPNDVQPWLRWTDKSEGGGFGQYLFPRCYRDVGGVAYDEENSLLYVSQPNAGATPDHPWDAAPLIHVFRIVE
;
A
#
# COMPACT_ATOMS: atom_id res chain seq x y z
N ALA A 1 4.61 3.78 -39.61
CA ALA A 1 3.36 3.30 -40.23
C ALA A 1 3.45 3.17 -41.76
N ALA A 2 3.65 4.26 -42.53
CA ALA A 2 3.64 4.23 -44.00
C ALA A 2 4.56 3.17 -44.63
N LYS A 3 5.81 3.05 -44.15
CA LYS A 3 6.76 2.00 -44.60
C LYS A 3 6.21 0.58 -44.41
N VAL A 4 5.64 0.30 -43.23
CA VAL A 4 5.03 -1.02 -42.94
C VAL A 4 3.80 -1.28 -43.80
N ASN A 5 2.94 -0.28 -44.01
CA ASN A 5 1.79 -0.41 -44.90
C ASN A 5 2.22 -0.67 -46.36
N HIS A 6 3.34 -0.10 -46.81
CA HIS A 6 3.92 -0.42 -48.11
C HIS A 6 4.47 -1.85 -48.15
N ASP A 7 5.26 -2.26 -47.16
CA ASP A 7 5.84 -3.61 -47.06
C ASP A 7 4.76 -4.70 -47.04
N LEU A 8 3.59 -4.40 -46.47
CA LEU A 8 2.41 -5.27 -46.44
C LEU A 8 1.53 -5.19 -47.71
N GLY A 9 1.89 -4.36 -48.69
CA GLY A 9 1.13 -4.16 -49.93
C GLY A 9 -0.20 -3.40 -49.76
N LEU A 10 -0.39 -2.72 -48.62
CA LEU A 10 -1.61 -1.98 -48.29
C LEU A 10 -1.56 -0.50 -48.74
N LEU A 11 -0.38 -0.01 -49.11
CA LEU A 11 -0.14 1.35 -49.59
C LEU A 11 0.78 1.32 -50.82
N ASP A 12 0.36 1.99 -51.89
CA ASP A 12 1.13 2.10 -53.14
C ASP A 12 2.51 2.73 -52.91
N ALA A 13 3.52 2.27 -53.65
CA ALA A 13 4.90 2.71 -53.51
C ALA A 13 5.06 4.23 -53.68
N GLN A 14 4.40 4.83 -54.68
CA GLN A 14 4.52 6.28 -54.93
C GLN A 14 3.91 7.09 -53.78
N LYS A 15 2.79 6.63 -53.22
CA LYS A 15 2.15 7.26 -52.06
C LYS A 15 2.99 7.11 -50.79
N ALA A 16 3.51 5.91 -50.54
CA ALA A 16 4.34 5.64 -49.38
C ALA A 16 5.61 6.50 -49.39
N ASP A 17 6.30 6.56 -50.53
CA ASP A 17 7.50 7.38 -50.71
C ASP A 17 7.21 8.87 -50.49
N ALA A 18 6.10 9.37 -51.01
CA ALA A 18 5.70 10.77 -50.82
C ALA A 18 5.40 11.09 -49.35
N ILE A 19 4.71 10.21 -48.63
CA ILE A 19 4.40 10.38 -47.19
C ILE A 19 5.68 10.31 -46.35
N ILE A 20 6.60 9.39 -46.66
CA ILE A 20 7.88 9.27 -45.96
C ILE A 20 8.71 10.54 -46.15
N ARG A 21 8.83 11.05 -47.38
CA ARG A 21 9.53 12.31 -47.65
C ARG A 21 8.87 13.50 -46.95
N ALA A 22 7.54 13.52 -46.89
CA ALA A 22 6.84 14.57 -46.16
C ALA A 22 7.13 14.52 -44.66
N ALA A 23 7.21 13.31 -44.07
CA ALA A 23 7.61 13.12 -42.68
C ALA A 23 9.07 13.51 -42.43
N ASP A 24 9.98 13.20 -43.35
CA ASP A 24 11.38 13.62 -43.28
C ASP A 24 11.50 15.16 -43.31
N ASP A 25 10.66 15.85 -44.09
CA ASP A 25 10.62 17.31 -44.12
C ASP A 25 10.08 17.93 -42.82
N VAL A 26 9.12 17.27 -42.15
CA VAL A 26 8.66 17.65 -40.80
C VAL A 26 9.79 17.44 -39.79
N LEU A 27 10.47 16.29 -39.81
CA LEU A 27 11.61 16.00 -38.93
C LEU A 27 12.79 16.95 -39.15
N ALA A 28 12.98 17.42 -40.40
CA ALA A 28 13.96 18.45 -40.75
C ALA A 28 13.50 19.88 -40.43
N ASN A 29 12.37 20.04 -39.72
CA ASN A 29 11.80 21.32 -39.27
C ASN A 29 11.48 22.31 -40.42
N LYS A 30 11.07 21.81 -41.59
CA LYS A 30 10.71 22.65 -42.75
C LYS A 30 9.28 23.20 -42.71
N LEU A 31 8.43 22.66 -41.84
CA LEU A 31 7.01 23.00 -41.72
C LEU A 31 6.61 23.44 -40.29
N PRO A 32 7.38 24.32 -39.62
CA PRO A 32 7.18 24.62 -38.19
C PRO A 32 5.86 25.33 -37.89
N ASN A 33 5.29 26.04 -38.88
CA ASN A 33 4.08 26.82 -38.72
C ASN A 33 2.79 26.02 -38.93
N GLU A 34 2.90 24.76 -39.36
CA GLU A 34 1.75 23.93 -39.75
C GLU A 34 1.12 23.17 -38.56
N PHE A 35 1.62 23.40 -37.34
CA PHE A 35 1.12 22.77 -36.11
C PHE A 35 0.61 23.82 -35.10
N PRO A 36 -0.48 24.55 -35.41
CA PRO A 36 -0.94 25.70 -34.61
C PRO A 36 -1.79 25.32 -33.38
N LEU A 37 -2.07 24.03 -33.17
CA LEU A 37 -2.98 23.58 -32.13
C LEU A 37 -2.43 23.84 -30.72
N SER A 38 -3.31 24.26 -29.81
CA SER A 38 -3.00 24.42 -28.39
C SER A 38 -2.75 23.08 -27.69
N ILE A 39 -1.93 23.08 -26.65
CA ILE A 39 -1.79 21.94 -25.74
C ILE A 39 -3.11 21.58 -25.03
N TRP A 40 -4.00 22.57 -24.85
CA TRP A 40 -5.30 22.41 -24.20
C TRP A 40 -6.36 21.99 -25.23
N GLN A 41 -6.36 20.70 -25.55
CA GLN A 41 -7.29 20.09 -26.50
C GLN A 41 -8.00 18.88 -25.86
N THR A 42 -8.83 18.16 -26.64
CA THR A 42 -9.43 16.90 -26.18
C THR A 42 -8.38 15.92 -25.67
N GLY A 43 -8.67 15.23 -24.55
CA GLY A 43 -7.73 14.34 -23.85
C GLY A 43 -7.27 13.12 -24.66
N SER A 44 -7.96 12.80 -25.76
CA SER A 44 -7.59 11.70 -26.67
C SER A 44 -6.50 12.07 -27.68
N GLY A 45 -6.09 13.35 -27.77
CA GLY A 45 -5.09 13.81 -28.74
C GLY A 45 -5.53 13.76 -30.21
N THR A 46 -6.83 13.52 -30.47
CA THR A 46 -7.35 13.32 -31.84
C THR A 46 -7.08 14.52 -32.76
N GLN A 47 -7.15 15.75 -32.24
CA GLN A 47 -6.90 16.96 -33.04
C GLN A 47 -5.42 17.04 -33.47
N SER A 48 -4.48 16.76 -32.56
CA SER A 48 -3.05 16.67 -32.90
C SER A 48 -2.75 15.55 -33.90
N ASN A 49 -3.39 14.39 -33.74
CA ASN A 49 -3.24 13.27 -34.68
C ASN A 49 -3.70 13.68 -36.09
N MET A 50 -4.88 14.31 -36.19
CA MET A 50 -5.40 14.79 -37.46
C MET A 50 -4.58 15.94 -38.06
N ASN A 51 -4.05 16.84 -37.23
CA ASN A 51 -3.17 17.90 -37.69
C ASN A 51 -1.92 17.31 -38.35
N MET A 52 -1.27 16.30 -37.75
CA MET A 52 -0.14 15.61 -38.38
C MET A 52 -0.56 14.94 -39.69
N ASN A 53 -1.68 14.22 -39.70
CA ASN A 53 -2.17 13.53 -40.89
C ASN A 53 -2.45 14.48 -42.06
N GLU A 54 -3.08 15.63 -41.80
CA GLU A 54 -3.41 16.62 -42.82
C GLU A 54 -2.18 17.35 -43.35
N VAL A 55 -1.22 17.69 -42.49
CA VAL A 55 0.05 18.31 -42.90
C VAL A 55 0.83 17.36 -43.80
N LEU A 56 0.98 16.10 -43.40
CA LEU A 56 1.66 15.10 -44.20
C LEU A 56 0.93 14.83 -45.52
N ALA A 57 -0.40 14.74 -45.50
CA ALA A 57 -1.19 14.49 -46.70
C ALA A 57 -1.07 15.62 -47.74
N ASN A 58 -1.15 16.88 -47.31
CA ASN A 58 -1.02 18.02 -48.20
C ASN A 58 0.40 18.17 -48.74
N HIS A 59 1.40 18.02 -47.88
CA HIS A 59 2.81 18.14 -48.29
C HIS A 59 3.22 17.00 -49.23
N ALA A 60 2.86 15.75 -48.89
CA ALA A 60 3.10 14.59 -49.76
C ALA A 60 2.40 14.75 -51.12
N SER A 61 1.18 15.29 -51.14
CA SER A 61 0.47 15.57 -52.39
C SER A 61 1.19 16.62 -53.24
N SER A 62 1.74 17.67 -52.61
CA SER A 62 2.54 18.68 -53.31
C SER A 62 3.83 18.10 -53.91
N LEU A 63 4.51 17.21 -53.19
CA LEU A 63 5.69 16.49 -53.68
C LEU A 63 5.40 15.61 -54.90
N MET A 64 4.15 15.17 -55.06
CA MET A 64 3.66 14.41 -56.22
C MET A 64 3.11 15.30 -57.35
N GLY A 65 3.20 16.62 -57.23
CA GLY A 65 2.65 17.59 -58.19
C GLY A 65 1.14 17.85 -58.05
N GLY A 66 0.52 17.39 -56.96
CA GLY A 66 -0.88 17.66 -56.61
C GLY A 66 -1.08 19.01 -55.92
N LYS A 67 -2.35 19.38 -55.69
CA LYS A 67 -2.72 20.62 -54.98
C LYS A 67 -2.95 20.38 -53.49
N ILE A 68 -2.84 21.45 -52.70
CA ILE A 68 -3.24 21.49 -51.29
C ILE A 68 -4.77 21.60 -51.20
N GLY A 69 -5.37 20.97 -50.19
CA GLY A 69 -6.81 21.05 -49.92
C GLY A 69 -7.56 19.79 -50.35
N GLU A 70 -8.78 19.95 -50.88
CA GLU A 70 -9.65 18.82 -51.25
C GLU A 70 -9.17 18.06 -52.49
N GLU A 71 -8.39 18.70 -53.36
CA GLU A 71 -7.80 18.09 -54.57
C GLU A 71 -6.47 17.36 -54.30
N ARG A 72 -6.13 17.12 -53.03
CA ARG A 72 -4.91 16.40 -52.64
C ARG A 72 -4.91 14.95 -53.13
N LEU A 73 -3.74 14.45 -53.52
CA LEU A 73 -3.55 13.09 -54.04
C LEU A 73 -3.42 12.03 -52.94
N ILE A 74 -3.11 12.48 -51.72
CA ILE A 74 -2.96 11.65 -50.51
C ILE A 74 -4.09 11.99 -49.54
N HIS A 75 -4.80 10.97 -49.07
CA HIS A 75 -5.87 11.15 -48.10
C HIS A 75 -5.36 11.03 -46.66
N PRO A 76 -5.67 11.98 -45.74
CA PRO A 76 -5.14 11.98 -44.38
C PRO A 76 -5.56 10.74 -43.57
N ASN A 77 -6.80 10.27 -43.71
CA ASN A 77 -7.25 9.06 -43.00
C ASN A 77 -6.84 7.79 -43.77
N ASP A 78 -7.36 7.66 -44.98
CA ASP A 78 -7.17 6.46 -45.78
C ASP A 78 -5.73 6.16 -46.16
N ASP A 79 -4.84 7.14 -46.34
CA ASP A 79 -3.45 6.88 -46.72
C ASP A 79 -2.47 7.12 -45.55
N VAL A 80 -2.51 8.28 -44.90
CA VAL A 80 -1.54 8.62 -43.82
C VAL A 80 -1.87 7.90 -42.50
N ASN A 81 -3.13 7.92 -42.08
CA ASN A 81 -3.62 7.27 -40.87
C ASN A 81 -4.05 5.80 -41.11
N LYS A 82 -3.66 5.19 -42.23
CA LYS A 82 -4.08 3.82 -42.59
C LYS A 82 -3.64 2.83 -41.51
N GLY A 83 -4.61 2.12 -40.93
CA GLY A 83 -4.36 1.12 -39.88
C GLY A 83 -3.98 1.71 -38.51
N GLN A 84 -4.25 2.99 -38.28
CA GLN A 84 -3.92 3.71 -37.05
C GLN A 84 -5.16 4.36 -36.43
N SER A 85 -5.12 4.61 -35.13
CA SER A 85 -6.09 5.42 -34.37
C SER A 85 -5.33 6.51 -33.58
N SER A 86 -6.03 7.54 -33.10
CA SER A 86 -5.40 8.45 -32.14
C SER A 86 -5.06 7.75 -30.82
N ASN A 87 -5.79 6.69 -30.48
CA ASN A 87 -5.67 6.00 -29.18
C ASN A 87 -4.41 5.13 -29.06
N ASP A 88 -3.77 4.75 -30.17
CA ASP A 88 -2.47 4.07 -30.22
C ASP A 88 -1.35 5.02 -30.65
N VAL A 89 -1.59 5.88 -31.65
CA VAL A 89 -0.55 6.79 -32.17
C VAL A 89 -0.18 7.88 -31.17
N PHE A 90 -1.15 8.50 -30.51
CA PHE A 90 -0.87 9.63 -29.62
C PHE A 90 -0.07 9.22 -28.36
N PRO A 91 -0.44 8.14 -27.63
CA PRO A 91 0.41 7.63 -26.55
C PRO A 91 1.80 7.19 -27.03
N THR A 92 1.89 6.53 -28.20
CA THR A 92 3.19 6.13 -28.78
C THR A 92 4.10 7.33 -29.04
N ALA A 93 3.54 8.40 -29.62
CA ALA A 93 4.28 9.64 -29.86
C ALA A 93 4.73 10.30 -28.55
N MET A 94 3.89 10.27 -27.49
CA MET A 94 4.28 10.77 -26.17
C MET A 94 5.48 10.02 -25.59
N HIS A 95 5.50 8.68 -25.69
CA HIS A 95 6.63 7.88 -25.21
C HIS A 95 7.92 8.17 -26.00
N VAL A 96 7.85 8.27 -27.33
CA VAL A 96 9.02 8.60 -28.16
C VAL A 96 9.54 10.02 -27.85
N ALA A 97 8.65 10.99 -27.69
CA ALA A 97 9.02 12.36 -27.34
C ALA A 97 9.65 12.48 -25.95
N ALA A 98 9.26 11.63 -24.99
CA ALA A 98 9.85 11.59 -23.65
C ALA A 98 11.22 10.88 -23.63
N VAL A 99 11.39 9.78 -24.37
CA VAL A 99 12.63 8.99 -24.37
C VAL A 99 13.78 9.71 -25.09
N THR A 100 13.49 10.47 -26.14
CA THR A 100 14.53 11.10 -26.97
C THR A 100 15.41 12.08 -26.20
N PRO A 101 14.88 13.06 -25.44
CA PRO A 101 15.69 13.96 -24.61
C PRO A 101 16.45 13.23 -23.50
N ILE A 102 15.85 12.18 -22.91
CA ILE A 102 16.48 11.37 -21.86
C ILE A 102 17.72 10.66 -22.43
N ARG A 103 17.58 10.06 -23.61
CA ARG A 103 18.66 9.35 -24.29
C ARG A 103 19.75 10.29 -24.81
N GLU A 104 19.38 11.43 -25.41
CA GLU A 104 20.33 12.45 -25.85
C GLU A 104 21.11 13.03 -24.67
N THR A 105 20.45 13.25 -23.53
CA THR A 105 21.11 13.67 -22.28
C THR A 105 22.09 12.59 -21.80
N ALA A 106 21.69 11.31 -21.84
CA ALA A 106 22.53 10.18 -21.42
C ALA A 106 23.73 9.95 -22.36
N GLU A 107 23.57 10.11 -23.67
CA GLU A 107 24.64 9.95 -24.67
C GLU A 107 25.63 11.14 -24.68
N GLN A 108 25.16 12.35 -24.37
CA GLN A 108 26.02 13.53 -24.21
C GLN A 108 26.79 13.55 -22.88
N THR A 109 26.46 12.64 -21.95
CA THR A 109 27.13 12.49 -20.65
C THR A 109 27.99 11.23 -20.56
N THR A 110 29.09 11.13 -21.33
CA THR A 110 30.38 10.58 -20.83
C THR A 110 31.52 10.83 -21.83
N PRO A 111 32.59 11.56 -21.45
CA PRO A 111 33.63 10.99 -20.57
C PRO A 111 33.94 11.79 -19.28
N GLU A 112 33.13 12.79 -18.90
CA GLU A 112 33.36 13.57 -17.67
C GLU A 112 32.34 13.34 -16.54
N LEU A 113 31.43 12.37 -16.69
CA LEU A 113 30.87 11.72 -15.50
C LEU A 113 31.94 10.80 -14.92
N ARG A 114 32.73 11.34 -13.98
CA ARG A 114 33.19 10.50 -12.87
C ARG A 114 31.96 9.80 -12.29
N PRO A 115 32.09 8.56 -11.79
CA PRO A 115 30.96 7.84 -11.23
C PRO A 115 30.16 8.78 -10.32
N ILE A 116 28.86 8.89 -10.57
CA ILE A 116 27.90 9.61 -9.72
C ILE A 116 28.11 9.29 -8.22
N PRO A 117 28.58 8.08 -7.80
CA PRO A 117 29.03 7.84 -6.43
C PRO A 117 30.09 8.81 -5.89
N ASP A 118 31.04 9.29 -6.68
CA ASP A 118 32.18 10.11 -6.22
C ASP A 118 31.80 11.58 -6.05
N VAL A 119 30.99 12.13 -6.96
CA VAL A 119 30.49 13.51 -6.87
C VAL A 119 29.46 13.64 -5.74
N ILE A 120 28.58 12.65 -5.61
CA ILE A 120 27.69 12.53 -4.45
C ILE A 120 28.51 12.35 -3.17
N SER A 121 29.58 11.55 -3.18
CA SER A 121 30.45 11.39 -1.99
C SER A 121 31.16 12.69 -1.59
N GLN A 122 31.58 13.52 -2.56
CA GLN A 122 32.18 14.82 -2.26
C GLN A 122 31.16 15.87 -1.79
N GLU A 123 29.96 15.93 -2.39
CA GLU A 123 28.88 16.81 -1.90
C GLU A 123 28.36 16.36 -0.53
N MET A 124 28.20 15.07 -0.28
CA MET A 124 27.81 14.51 1.02
C MET A 124 28.85 14.83 2.12
N GLN A 125 30.12 14.96 1.77
CA GLN A 125 31.17 15.43 2.69
C GLN A 125 31.11 16.94 2.99
N SER A 126 30.40 17.73 2.20
CA SER A 126 30.21 19.18 2.43
C SER A 126 28.96 19.50 3.27
N TRP A 127 28.05 18.54 3.45
CA TRP A 127 26.83 18.73 4.23
C TRP A 127 27.10 18.76 5.74
N PRO A 128 26.31 19.55 6.50
CA PRO A 128 26.28 19.48 7.97
C PRO A 128 26.04 18.03 8.43
N LYS A 129 26.69 17.59 9.51
CA LYS A 129 26.58 16.21 10.03
C LYS A 129 25.14 15.72 10.23
N SER A 130 24.18 16.62 10.41
CA SER A 130 22.75 16.34 10.55
C SER A 130 22.05 15.88 9.26
N GLN A 131 22.67 15.99 8.09
CA GLN A 131 22.07 15.60 6.80
C GLN A 131 22.76 14.40 6.12
N ARG A 132 23.79 13.80 6.75
CA ARG A 132 24.64 12.75 6.14
C ARG A 132 24.08 11.32 6.15
N HIS A 133 22.84 11.08 6.56
CA HIS A 133 22.29 9.72 6.62
C HIS A 133 21.13 9.52 5.64
N VAL A 134 21.44 9.44 4.34
CA VAL A 134 20.79 8.39 3.55
C VAL A 134 21.60 7.16 3.86
N ALA A 135 21.14 6.39 4.85
CA ALA A 135 21.67 5.06 5.14
C ALA A 135 21.93 4.35 3.82
N SER A 136 23.09 3.73 3.64
CA SER A 136 23.27 2.80 2.53
C SER A 136 22.10 1.84 2.60
N LEU A 137 21.18 1.93 1.63
CA LEU A 137 20.04 1.01 1.53
C LEU A 137 20.59 -0.40 1.69
N HIS A 138 19.85 -1.27 2.37
CA HIS A 138 20.19 -2.68 2.36
C HIS A 138 20.40 -3.09 0.89
N PRO A 139 21.51 -3.74 0.51
CA PRO A 139 21.89 -3.89 -0.90
C PRO A 139 20.84 -4.66 -1.72
N GLU A 140 19.99 -5.43 -1.04
CA GLU A 140 18.91 -6.21 -1.61
C GLU A 140 17.59 -5.83 -0.89
N MET A 141 16.76 -5.01 -1.56
CA MET A 141 15.46 -4.54 -1.06
C MET A 141 14.31 -5.29 -1.72
N ILE A 142 13.26 -5.58 -0.96
CA ILE A 142 11.97 -6.05 -1.51
C ILE A 142 11.25 -4.85 -2.14
N THR A 143 10.77 -5.04 -3.36
CA THR A 143 10.02 -4.05 -4.17
C THR A 143 8.64 -4.61 -4.55
N PRO A 144 7.72 -3.81 -5.11
CA PRO A 144 6.46 -4.31 -5.68
C PRO A 144 6.60 -5.50 -6.62
N GLY A 145 7.68 -5.55 -7.43
CA GLY A 145 7.94 -6.67 -8.34
C GLY A 145 8.18 -8.02 -7.65
N ASN A 146 8.40 -8.03 -6.33
CA ASN A 146 8.57 -9.23 -5.53
C ASN A 146 7.23 -9.80 -5.02
N PHE A 147 6.11 -9.15 -5.27
CA PHE A 147 4.79 -9.60 -4.80
C PHE A 147 4.09 -10.39 -5.90
N GLU A 148 3.96 -11.69 -5.71
CA GLU A 148 3.15 -12.57 -6.55
C GLU A 148 1.78 -12.74 -5.91
N TYR A 149 0.72 -12.22 -6.55
CA TYR A 149 -0.64 -12.37 -6.03
C TYR A 149 -1.17 -13.78 -6.30
N LEU A 150 -1.51 -14.51 -5.23
CA LEU A 150 -2.04 -15.87 -5.31
C LEU A 150 -3.57 -15.92 -5.39
N GLY A 151 -4.25 -14.82 -5.03
CA GLY A 151 -5.70 -14.73 -4.99
C GLY A 151 -6.23 -14.32 -3.63
N ALA A 152 -7.52 -14.58 -3.42
CA ALA A 152 -8.18 -14.32 -2.15
C ALA A 152 -9.02 -15.51 -1.68
N PHE A 153 -9.45 -15.46 -0.43
CA PHE A 153 -10.47 -16.32 0.15
C PHE A 153 -11.35 -15.52 1.10
N ILE A 154 -12.45 -16.12 1.55
CA ILE A 154 -13.40 -15.48 2.48
C ILE A 154 -13.50 -16.31 3.78
N PRO A 155 -13.62 -15.69 4.97
CA PRO A 155 -13.92 -16.38 6.21
C PRO A 155 -15.24 -17.17 6.18
N PRO A 156 -15.47 -18.09 7.14
CA PRO A 156 -16.75 -18.75 7.29
C PRO A 156 -17.89 -17.75 7.52
N HIS A 157 -19.08 -18.07 7.03
CA HIS A 157 -20.31 -17.33 7.27
C HIS A 157 -21.09 -17.96 8.43
N PHE A 158 -21.74 -17.12 9.24
CA PHE A 158 -22.62 -17.56 10.33
C PHE A 158 -23.88 -16.69 10.33
N ASP A 159 -25.05 -17.30 10.46
CA ASP A 159 -26.33 -16.58 10.56
C ASP A 159 -26.58 -15.96 11.95
N ASP A 160 -25.51 -15.75 12.73
CA ASP A 160 -25.53 -15.20 14.09
C ASP A 160 -24.73 -13.89 14.14
N ASN A 161 -25.44 -12.79 14.42
CA ASN A 161 -24.85 -11.46 14.51
C ASN A 161 -23.80 -11.34 15.62
N GLU A 162 -23.84 -12.17 16.67
CA GLU A 162 -22.83 -12.14 17.74
C GLU A 162 -21.53 -12.87 17.37
N ASN A 163 -21.62 -13.86 16.48
CA ASN A 163 -20.54 -14.75 16.10
C ASN A 163 -20.32 -14.69 14.58
N SER A 164 -20.10 -13.48 14.06
CA SER A 164 -19.86 -13.21 12.64
C SER A 164 -18.51 -12.51 12.42
N PHE A 165 -17.97 -12.66 11.21
CA PHE A 165 -16.84 -11.87 10.72
C PHE A 165 -17.27 -10.62 9.96
N ALA A 166 -18.55 -10.41 9.75
CA ALA A 166 -19.05 -9.21 9.07
C ALA A 166 -18.68 -7.94 9.82
N TYR A 167 -18.47 -6.86 9.09
CA TYR A 167 -18.07 -5.56 9.65
C TYR A 167 -16.77 -5.59 10.45
N SER A 168 -16.02 -6.70 10.44
CA SER A 168 -14.71 -6.79 11.05
C SER A 168 -13.76 -5.76 10.43
N LEU A 169 -12.97 -5.10 11.28
CA LEU A 169 -11.84 -4.26 10.87
C LEU A 169 -10.70 -5.08 10.23
N GLY A 170 -10.82 -6.42 10.27
CA GLY A 170 -9.94 -7.30 9.54
C GLY A 170 -8.60 -7.53 10.19
N THR A 171 -8.44 -7.28 11.49
CA THR A 171 -7.22 -7.62 12.24
C THR A 171 -6.97 -9.12 12.20
N LEU A 172 -5.75 -9.53 11.83
CA LEU A 172 -5.39 -10.93 11.74
C LEU A 172 -3.95 -11.20 12.20
N ALA A 173 -3.69 -12.45 12.61
CA ALA A 173 -2.36 -12.95 12.92
C ALA A 173 -2.17 -14.36 12.35
N PHE A 174 -1.01 -14.60 11.72
CA PHE A 174 -0.63 -15.91 11.26
C PHE A 174 -0.14 -16.77 12.43
N ARG A 175 -0.63 -18.01 12.48
CA ARG A 175 -0.16 -19.03 13.42
C ARG A 175 0.52 -20.16 12.63
N PRO A 176 1.83 -20.35 12.81
CA PRO A 176 2.49 -21.56 12.36
C PRO A 176 1.91 -22.78 13.08
N ASP A 177 1.52 -23.81 12.33
CA ASP A 177 1.03 -25.07 12.87
C ASP A 177 1.63 -26.25 12.07
N PRO A 178 2.67 -26.92 12.60
CA PRO A 178 3.25 -28.10 11.95
C PRO A 178 2.26 -29.25 11.73
N GLY A 179 1.15 -29.28 12.48
CA GLY A 179 0.05 -30.23 12.28
C GLY A 179 -0.86 -29.89 11.09
N ARG A 180 -0.66 -28.73 10.46
CA ARG A 180 -1.40 -28.26 9.27
C ARG A 180 -0.41 -27.90 8.16
N PRO A 181 0.23 -28.90 7.52
CA PRO A 181 1.07 -28.65 6.36
C PRO A 181 0.24 -28.19 5.16
N GLU A 182 0.90 -27.73 4.11
CA GLU A 182 0.25 -27.46 2.83
C GLU A 182 -0.39 -28.74 2.27
N THR A 183 -1.60 -28.61 1.70
CA THR A 183 -2.31 -29.70 1.03
C THR A 183 -2.72 -29.31 -0.38
N GLU A 184 -3.47 -30.16 -1.08
CA GLU A 184 -4.04 -29.78 -2.38
C GLU A 184 -5.02 -28.60 -2.28
N THR A 185 -5.70 -28.44 -1.13
CA THR A 185 -6.80 -27.47 -0.95
C THR A 185 -6.52 -26.39 0.11
N THR A 186 -5.46 -26.51 0.90
CA THR A 186 -5.11 -25.56 1.97
C THR A 186 -3.64 -25.14 1.93
N LEU A 187 -3.38 -23.90 2.35
CA LEU A 187 -2.06 -23.40 2.70
C LEU A 187 -1.69 -23.82 4.13
N PRO A 188 -0.40 -23.81 4.51
CA PRO A 188 0.03 -24.24 5.84
C PRO A 188 -0.43 -23.28 6.95
N GLY A 189 -0.56 -23.80 8.17
CA GLY A 189 -0.92 -23.00 9.35
C GLY A 189 -2.39 -22.59 9.42
N SER A 190 -2.65 -21.50 10.14
CA SER A 190 -3.98 -20.93 10.37
C SER A 190 -3.90 -19.42 10.60
N LEU A 191 -5.05 -18.75 10.62
CA LEU A 191 -5.16 -17.33 10.97
C LEU A 191 -6.05 -17.15 12.20
N PHE A 192 -5.57 -16.38 13.18
CA PHE A 192 -6.47 -15.70 14.10
C PHE A 192 -7.04 -14.47 13.40
N LEU A 193 -8.35 -14.28 13.47
CA LEU A 193 -9.05 -13.19 12.80
C LEU A 193 -10.06 -12.56 13.77
N ALA A 194 -10.04 -11.24 13.88
CA ALA A 194 -11.05 -10.49 14.61
C ALA A 194 -12.41 -10.62 13.92
N GLY A 195 -13.45 -10.86 14.70
CA GLY A 195 -14.85 -10.90 14.27
C GLY A 195 -15.47 -9.52 14.17
N HIS A 196 -16.79 -9.50 14.30
CA HIS A 196 -17.61 -8.32 14.17
C HIS A 196 -17.14 -7.15 15.05
N ALA A 197 -17.21 -5.93 14.50
CA ALA A 197 -16.71 -4.72 15.14
C ALA A 197 -17.37 -4.46 16.51
N GLU A 198 -18.63 -4.80 16.72
CA GLU A 198 -19.27 -4.54 18.02
C GLU A 198 -18.84 -5.54 19.11
N GLN A 199 -18.61 -6.80 18.77
CA GLN A 199 -18.32 -7.85 19.74
C GLN A 199 -16.82 -7.98 20.03
N GLN A 200 -15.96 -7.56 19.10
CA GLN A 200 -14.49 -7.53 19.29
C GLN A 200 -13.88 -8.87 19.72
N ARG A 201 -14.50 -9.99 19.31
CA ARG A 201 -14.02 -11.35 19.57
C ARG A 201 -13.07 -11.81 18.47
N VAL A 202 -12.23 -12.80 18.76
CA VAL A 202 -11.29 -13.41 17.81
C VAL A 202 -11.66 -14.88 17.64
N ALA A 203 -11.59 -15.39 16.42
CA ALA A 203 -11.69 -16.80 16.10
C ALA A 203 -10.43 -17.26 15.35
N GLU A 204 -10.20 -18.56 15.31
CA GLU A 204 -9.15 -19.15 14.46
C GLU A 204 -9.79 -19.81 13.24
N ILE A 205 -9.24 -19.57 12.06
CA ILE A 205 -9.72 -20.12 10.79
C ILE A 205 -8.60 -20.83 10.02
N SER A 206 -8.98 -21.79 9.19
CA SER A 206 -8.07 -22.42 8.22
C SER A 206 -7.73 -21.47 7.08
N ILE A 207 -6.70 -21.82 6.30
CA ILE A 207 -6.27 -21.05 5.13
C ILE A 207 -6.50 -21.91 3.88
N PRO A 208 -7.65 -21.80 3.20
CA PRO A 208 -7.85 -22.49 1.93
C PRO A 208 -6.90 -21.93 0.88
N LYS A 209 -6.59 -22.70 -0.17
CA LYS A 209 -5.82 -22.18 -1.28
C LYS A 209 -6.57 -21.01 -1.92
N PRO A 210 -5.93 -19.83 -2.03
CA PRO A 210 -6.58 -18.64 -2.57
C PRO A 210 -6.93 -18.83 -4.06
N VAL A 211 -7.97 -18.15 -4.50
CA VAL A 211 -8.42 -18.17 -5.90
C VAL A 211 -8.29 -16.78 -6.53
N LEU A 212 -7.80 -16.74 -7.76
CA LEU A 212 -7.78 -15.55 -8.60
C LEU A 212 -9.18 -15.30 -9.17
N SER A 213 -9.95 -14.43 -8.52
CA SER A 213 -11.21 -13.92 -9.06
C SER A 213 -10.93 -12.77 -10.04
N ILE A 214 -10.95 -13.07 -11.35
CA ILE A 214 -10.72 -12.08 -12.41
C ILE A 214 -11.79 -10.99 -12.38
N LEU A 215 -13.04 -11.38 -12.13
CA LEU A 215 -14.19 -10.46 -12.09
C LEU A 215 -14.42 -9.83 -10.71
N LYS A 216 -13.56 -10.12 -9.72
CA LYS A 216 -13.68 -9.63 -8.34
C LYS A 216 -15.06 -9.93 -7.73
N ARG A 217 -15.46 -11.20 -7.81
CA ARG A 217 -16.74 -11.73 -7.29
C ARG A 217 -16.50 -12.60 -6.05
N ALA A 218 -17.06 -12.19 -4.91
CA ALA A 218 -16.80 -12.85 -3.62
C ALA A 218 -17.33 -14.29 -3.59
N GLU A 219 -18.38 -14.58 -4.36
CA GLU A 219 -18.95 -15.91 -4.53
C GLU A 219 -18.03 -16.93 -5.24
N GLU A 220 -16.99 -16.46 -5.94
CA GLU A 220 -15.98 -17.33 -6.55
C GLU A 220 -14.90 -17.79 -5.55
N LEU A 221 -14.86 -17.16 -4.37
CA LEU A 221 -13.79 -17.37 -3.42
C LEU A 221 -14.03 -18.60 -2.55
N PRO A 222 -12.98 -19.37 -2.25
CA PRO A 222 -13.09 -20.48 -1.30
C PRO A 222 -13.36 -19.94 0.10
N ARG A 223 -14.13 -20.71 0.87
CA ARG A 223 -14.45 -20.40 2.26
C ARG A 223 -13.48 -21.11 3.19
N ALA A 224 -12.94 -20.37 4.16
CA ALA A 224 -12.19 -20.95 5.25
C ALA A 224 -13.12 -21.73 6.20
N GLU A 225 -12.53 -22.61 7.00
CA GLU A 225 -13.20 -23.37 8.06
C GLU A 225 -12.87 -22.76 9.42
N MET A 226 -13.82 -22.80 10.35
CA MET A 226 -13.56 -22.39 11.73
C MET A 226 -12.82 -23.50 12.49
N LEU A 227 -11.71 -23.15 13.12
CA LEU A 227 -10.86 -24.05 13.90
C LEU A 227 -11.05 -23.85 15.41
N GLN A 228 -11.18 -22.59 15.84
CA GLN A 228 -11.52 -22.21 17.21
C GLN A 228 -12.64 -21.17 17.21
N PRO A 229 -13.57 -21.23 18.18
CA PRO A 229 -14.73 -20.35 18.22
C PRO A 229 -14.35 -18.92 18.63
N PHE A 230 -15.26 -17.98 18.32
CA PHE A 230 -15.14 -16.59 18.74
C PHE A 230 -14.98 -16.46 20.26
N THR A 231 -13.88 -15.82 20.68
CA THR A 231 -13.54 -15.60 22.08
C THR A 231 -13.04 -14.17 22.30
N ASP A 232 -13.40 -13.58 23.45
CA ASP A 232 -12.75 -12.36 23.93
C ASP A 232 -11.33 -12.68 24.42
N VAL A 233 -10.33 -12.42 23.57
CA VAL A 233 -8.91 -12.65 23.85
C VAL A 233 -8.36 -11.78 24.99
N THR A 234 -9.05 -10.69 25.33
CA THR A 234 -8.71 -9.82 26.45
C THR A 234 -9.29 -10.33 27.77
N HIS A 235 -10.20 -11.31 27.74
CA HIS A 235 -10.87 -11.90 28.89
C HIS A 235 -11.46 -10.84 29.85
N GLY A 236 -12.16 -9.86 29.28
CA GLY A 236 -12.83 -8.77 29.99
C GLY A 236 -11.94 -7.60 30.38
N ILE A 237 -10.63 -7.63 30.07
CA ILE A 237 -9.73 -6.49 30.31
C ILE A 237 -10.22 -5.25 29.55
N MET A 238 -10.58 -5.40 28.29
CA MET A 238 -11.05 -4.28 27.47
C MET A 238 -12.32 -3.62 28.02
N GLN A 239 -13.29 -4.43 28.48
CA GLN A 239 -14.49 -3.91 29.13
C GLN A 239 -14.18 -3.18 30.44
N LYS A 240 -13.21 -3.68 31.23
CA LYS A 240 -12.77 -2.99 32.45
C LYS A 240 -12.12 -1.63 32.14
N LEU A 241 -11.31 -1.55 31.09
CA LEU A 241 -10.71 -0.29 30.63
C LEU A 241 -11.79 0.69 30.17
N SER A 242 -12.76 0.23 29.38
CA SER A 242 -13.91 1.05 28.95
C SER A 242 -14.68 1.63 30.15
N ASN A 243 -15.02 0.78 31.13
CA ASN A 243 -15.73 1.20 32.34
C ASN A 243 -14.93 2.20 33.19
N ALA A 244 -13.60 2.08 33.21
CA ALA A 244 -12.73 2.99 33.94
C ALA A 244 -12.65 4.39 33.32
N LEU A 245 -12.97 4.53 32.03
CA LEU A 245 -12.87 5.77 31.25
C LEU A 245 -14.25 6.21 30.71
N ASP A 246 -15.25 6.20 31.59
CA ASP A 246 -16.60 6.70 31.31
C ASP A 246 -17.26 6.08 30.05
N GLY A 247 -17.03 4.78 29.83
CA GLY A 247 -17.58 4.06 28.69
C GLY A 247 -16.85 4.33 27.37
N ALA A 248 -15.57 4.71 27.41
CA ALA A 248 -14.75 4.86 26.22
C ALA A 248 -14.82 3.60 25.33
N ASP A 249 -15.00 3.81 24.03
CA ASP A 249 -15.16 2.74 23.05
C ASP A 249 -13.81 2.13 22.68
N PHE A 250 -13.40 1.09 23.43
CA PHE A 250 -12.20 0.32 23.12
C PHE A 250 -12.48 -0.72 22.04
N ARG A 251 -11.59 -0.76 21.05
CA ARG A 251 -11.57 -1.74 19.97
C ARG A 251 -10.25 -2.50 20.00
N LEU A 252 -10.31 -3.76 19.61
CA LEU A 252 -9.14 -4.59 19.34
C LEU A 252 -8.34 -3.93 18.20
N GLY A 253 -7.06 -3.75 18.45
CA GLY A 253 -6.09 -3.23 17.50
C GLY A 253 -5.46 -4.37 16.72
N GLY A 254 -4.18 -4.65 16.97
CA GLY A 254 -3.37 -5.63 16.25
C GLY A 254 -3.35 -6.98 16.94
N LEU A 255 -3.05 -8.02 16.18
CA LEU A 255 -2.79 -9.37 16.67
C LEU A 255 -1.42 -9.83 16.17
N GLN A 256 -0.67 -10.56 16.98
CA GLN A 256 0.59 -11.19 16.54
C GLN A 256 0.89 -12.44 17.37
N VAL A 257 1.22 -13.55 16.71
CA VAL A 257 1.70 -14.75 17.39
C VAL A 257 3.20 -14.63 17.65
N VAL A 258 3.62 -14.89 18.90
CA VAL A 258 5.03 -15.02 19.28
C VAL A 258 5.16 -16.20 20.25
N GLY A 259 5.93 -17.21 19.87
CA GLY A 259 6.05 -18.43 20.65
C GLY A 259 4.69 -19.11 20.83
N ASP A 260 4.29 -19.33 22.07
CA ASP A 260 3.03 -19.97 22.47
C ASP A 260 1.93 -18.98 22.87
N ARG A 261 2.07 -17.69 22.50
CA ARG A 261 1.15 -16.62 22.90
C ARG A 261 0.60 -15.86 21.70
N LEU A 262 -0.66 -15.47 21.80
CA LEU A 262 -1.31 -14.50 20.94
C LEU A 262 -1.23 -13.13 21.63
N HIS A 263 -0.42 -12.24 21.08
CA HIS A 263 -0.35 -10.84 21.51
C HIS A 263 -1.47 -10.04 20.87
N TRP A 264 -2.00 -9.09 21.62
CA TRP A 264 -3.05 -8.19 21.17
C TRP A 264 -2.79 -6.76 21.63
N THR A 265 -3.31 -5.79 20.88
CA THR A 265 -3.49 -4.40 21.36
C THR A 265 -4.96 -4.04 21.42
N THR A 266 -5.29 -3.01 22.21
CA THR A 266 -6.58 -2.33 22.20
C THR A 266 -6.37 -0.83 22.02
N HIS A 267 -7.28 -0.13 21.36
CA HIS A 267 -7.23 1.32 21.21
C HIS A 267 -8.62 1.92 21.42
N ILE A 268 -8.69 3.19 21.78
CA ILE A 268 -9.95 3.91 21.87
C ILE A 268 -10.30 4.42 20.48
N TYR A 269 -11.47 4.02 19.95
CA TYR A 269 -11.89 4.35 18.59
C TYR A 269 -11.91 5.87 18.33
N TYR A 270 -12.46 6.64 19.27
CA TYR A 270 -12.54 8.10 19.22
C TYR A 270 -12.01 8.73 20.52
N ASN A 271 -10.72 9.05 20.58
CA ASN A 271 -10.04 9.47 21.80
C ASN A 271 -9.85 10.99 21.91
N ALA A 272 -10.91 11.78 21.70
CA ALA A 272 -10.82 13.25 21.81
C ALA A 272 -10.38 13.76 23.20
N ALA A 273 -10.56 12.93 24.24
CA ALA A 273 -10.14 13.23 25.61
C ALA A 273 -8.64 13.03 25.87
N GLN A 274 -7.88 12.49 24.90
CA GLN A 274 -6.44 12.26 25.01
C GLN A 274 -6.07 11.35 26.19
N TYR A 275 -6.83 10.27 26.38
CA TYR A 275 -6.48 9.27 27.39
C TYR A 275 -5.22 8.51 26.96
N ASP A 276 -4.24 8.47 27.86
CA ASP A 276 -3.09 7.58 27.80
C ASP A 276 -3.38 6.32 28.62
N THR A 277 -3.29 5.14 28.01
CA THR A 277 -3.80 3.91 28.62
C THR A 277 -2.93 2.70 28.34
N ALA A 278 -3.02 1.70 29.21
CA ALA A 278 -2.43 0.40 28.95
C ALA A 278 -3.22 -0.32 27.85
N THR A 279 -2.55 -0.63 26.74
CA THR A 279 -3.18 -1.11 25.50
C THR A 279 -2.67 -2.47 25.05
N HIS A 280 -1.56 -2.99 25.61
CA HIS A 280 -0.95 -4.24 25.16
C HIS A 280 -1.27 -5.41 26.10
N GLY A 281 -1.47 -6.59 25.54
CA GLY A 281 -1.63 -7.81 26.33
C GLY A 281 -1.36 -9.06 25.52
N CYS A 282 -1.57 -10.21 26.15
CA CYS A 282 -1.52 -11.50 25.45
C CYS A 282 -2.42 -12.56 26.09
N CYS A 283 -2.73 -13.60 25.34
CA CYS A 283 -3.38 -14.82 25.83
C CYS A 283 -2.73 -16.07 25.22
N ALA A 284 -3.18 -17.25 25.63
CA ALA A 284 -2.77 -18.51 25.00
C ALA A 284 -3.29 -18.62 23.56
N LEU A 285 -2.63 -19.44 22.73
CA LEU A 285 -3.08 -19.75 21.37
C LEU A 285 -4.36 -20.62 21.35
N ASP A 286 -4.60 -21.38 22.41
CA ASP A 286 -5.89 -22.05 22.64
C ASP A 286 -6.85 -21.03 23.24
N LEU A 287 -7.70 -20.47 22.40
CA LEU A 287 -8.68 -19.44 22.74
C LEU A 287 -9.68 -19.93 23.80
N THR A 288 -9.86 -21.24 23.97
CA THR A 288 -10.74 -21.75 25.02
C THR A 288 -10.16 -21.57 26.43
N GLN A 289 -8.84 -21.34 26.53
CA GLN A 289 -8.18 -21.03 27.80
C GLN A 289 -8.51 -19.61 28.23
N ARG A 290 -9.37 -19.50 29.24
CA ARG A 290 -9.91 -18.22 29.71
C ARG A 290 -8.93 -17.40 30.56
N LYS A 291 -7.77 -17.08 30.02
CA LYS A 291 -6.73 -16.31 30.70
C LYS A 291 -6.05 -15.35 29.73
N ALA A 292 -6.10 -14.06 30.07
CA ALA A 292 -5.28 -13.01 29.47
C ALA A 292 -4.30 -12.45 30.50
N GLU A 293 -3.18 -11.93 30.00
CA GLU A 293 -2.17 -11.19 30.75
C GLU A 293 -2.09 -9.75 30.21
N GLY A 294 -1.73 -8.81 31.08
CA GLY A 294 -1.86 -7.36 30.84
C GLY A 294 -3.09 -6.75 31.54
N PRO A 295 -3.53 -5.55 31.13
CA PRO A 295 -2.95 -4.74 30.07
C PRO A 295 -1.65 -4.07 30.56
N TRP A 296 -0.74 -3.80 29.63
CA TRP A 296 0.50 -3.10 29.86
C TRP A 296 0.55 -1.82 29.04
N HIS A 297 1.22 -0.82 29.59
CA HIS A 297 1.49 0.43 28.88
C HIS A 297 2.80 0.31 28.10
N LEU A 298 2.87 0.83 26.87
CA LEU A 298 4.10 0.81 26.09
C LEU A 298 4.91 2.09 26.36
N GLY A 299 6.04 1.98 27.03
CA GLY A 299 6.80 3.10 27.60
C GLY A 299 6.31 3.48 29.01
N ASP A 300 6.98 4.43 29.66
CA ASP A 300 6.59 4.89 31.00
C ASP A 300 5.29 5.69 30.94
N ALA A 301 4.25 5.19 31.62
CA ALA A 301 2.91 5.80 31.67
C ALA A 301 2.87 7.15 32.40
N ASN A 302 3.91 7.48 33.18
CA ASN A 302 4.02 8.78 33.87
C ASN A 302 4.95 9.74 33.13
N SER A 303 5.48 9.33 31.97
CA SER A 303 6.39 10.16 31.21
C SER A 303 5.66 11.36 30.63
N PRO A 304 6.19 12.59 30.79
CA PRO A 304 5.67 13.75 30.05
C PRO A 304 6.07 13.72 28.57
N ALA A 305 6.87 12.73 28.15
CA ALA A 305 7.37 12.62 26.79
C ALA A 305 6.28 12.06 25.85
N PRO A 306 5.89 12.82 24.81
CA PRO A 306 4.72 12.49 23.99
C PRO A 306 4.88 11.23 23.14
N GLU A 307 6.10 10.73 22.95
CA GLU A 307 6.39 9.56 22.12
C GLU A 307 5.79 8.27 22.67
N CYS A 308 5.63 8.12 23.99
CA CYS A 308 5.18 6.88 24.60
C CYS A 308 3.66 6.80 24.82
N HIS A 309 2.91 7.79 24.36
CA HIS A 309 1.47 7.85 24.58
C HIS A 309 0.73 6.82 23.70
N SER A 310 -0.35 6.23 24.23
CA SER A 310 -1.12 5.16 23.59
C SER A 310 -1.79 5.53 22.26
N ASP A 311 -1.73 6.79 21.88
CA ASP A 311 -2.18 7.30 20.58
C ASP A 311 -1.15 7.12 19.45
N LYS A 312 -0.10 6.32 19.68
CA LYS A 312 0.93 6.02 18.69
C LYS A 312 1.21 4.53 18.51
N HIS A 313 0.74 3.67 19.40
CA HIS A 313 1.21 2.28 19.41
C HIS A 313 0.13 1.22 19.68
N ALA A 314 -1.14 1.61 19.68
CA ALA A 314 -2.26 0.77 20.09
C ALA A 314 -3.03 0.07 18.94
N GLY A 315 -2.64 0.23 17.68
CA GLY A 315 -3.42 -0.16 16.50
C GLY A 315 -2.99 -1.42 15.77
N TYR A 316 -1.72 -1.61 15.42
CA TYR A 316 -1.23 -2.82 14.74
C TYR A 316 0.04 -3.34 15.40
N ILE A 317 0.32 -4.64 15.23
CA ILE A 317 1.50 -5.33 15.74
C ILE A 317 2.10 -6.16 14.61
N PHE A 318 3.43 -6.19 14.48
CA PHE A 318 4.11 -7.20 13.66
C PHE A 318 5.49 -7.55 14.23
N ARG A 319 6.02 -8.70 13.83
CA ARG A 319 7.28 -9.25 14.35
C ARG A 319 8.50 -8.64 13.65
N ILE A 320 9.57 -8.41 14.43
CA ILE A 320 10.94 -8.22 13.93
C ILE A 320 11.59 -9.62 13.86
N PRO A 321 12.23 -10.00 12.74
CA PRO A 321 12.94 -11.28 12.64
C PRO A 321 13.92 -11.46 13.79
N THR A 322 13.98 -12.66 14.37
CA THR A 322 14.78 -12.91 15.59
C THR A 322 16.24 -12.50 15.42
N ALA A 323 16.83 -12.78 14.25
CA ALA A 323 18.21 -12.39 13.95
C ALA A 323 18.43 -10.86 14.00
N GLU A 324 17.49 -10.07 13.47
CA GLU A 324 17.58 -8.61 13.50
C GLU A 324 17.28 -8.06 14.90
N SER A 325 16.28 -8.61 15.57
CA SER A 325 15.89 -8.28 16.95
C SER A 325 17.06 -8.39 17.93
N GLU A 326 17.73 -9.54 17.96
CA GLU A 326 18.88 -9.77 18.85
C GLU A 326 20.08 -8.90 18.48
N LYS A 327 20.31 -8.70 17.19
CA LYS A 327 21.50 -7.99 16.71
C LYS A 327 21.42 -6.47 16.88
N TRP A 328 20.25 -5.88 16.63
CA TRP A 328 20.12 -4.43 16.51
C TRP A 328 19.14 -3.80 17.49
N PHE A 329 18.13 -4.53 17.95
CA PHE A 329 17.04 -3.96 18.75
C PHE A 329 17.09 -4.38 20.23
N GLY A 330 18.20 -4.96 20.69
CA GLY A 330 18.37 -5.39 22.08
C GLY A 330 17.36 -6.46 22.49
N GLY A 331 17.01 -7.35 21.56
CA GLY A 331 16.02 -8.40 21.76
C GLY A 331 14.57 -7.92 21.64
N LYS A 332 14.29 -6.65 21.32
CA LYS A 332 12.93 -6.18 21.01
C LYS A 332 12.47 -6.81 19.69
N ASN A 333 11.47 -7.68 19.78
CA ASN A 333 11.06 -8.59 18.71
C ASN A 333 9.67 -8.27 18.13
N LEU A 334 9.01 -7.23 18.62
CA LEU A 334 7.71 -6.77 18.15
C LEU A 334 7.79 -5.28 17.82
N ILE A 335 7.01 -4.86 16.82
CA ILE A 335 6.75 -3.46 16.51
C ILE A 335 5.25 -3.22 16.67
N SER A 336 4.90 -2.17 17.40
CA SER A 336 3.54 -1.66 17.49
C SER A 336 3.41 -0.29 16.83
N GLY A 337 2.27 -0.02 16.21
CA GLY A 337 1.92 1.30 15.67
C GLY A 337 0.45 1.62 15.89
N LEU A 338 -0.10 2.59 15.17
CA LEU A 338 -1.51 2.98 15.27
C LEU A 338 -2.18 3.01 13.89
N TRP A 339 -3.41 2.51 13.83
CA TRP A 339 -4.27 2.52 12.64
C TRP A 339 -4.67 3.95 12.23
N THR A 340 -5.32 4.67 13.13
CA THR A 340 -5.59 6.11 13.05
C THR A 340 -6.03 6.57 14.45
N ALA A 341 -5.67 7.79 14.86
CA ALA A 341 -6.24 8.38 16.08
C ALA A 341 -7.32 9.39 15.67
N THR A 342 -8.56 8.92 15.53
CA THR A 342 -9.65 9.84 15.23
C THR A 342 -9.84 10.81 16.41
N GLY A 343 -9.88 12.12 16.08
CA GLY A 343 -10.07 13.18 17.06
C GLY A 343 -8.82 13.63 17.84
N GLN A 344 -7.60 13.21 17.46
CA GLN A 344 -6.39 13.56 18.21
C GLN A 344 -5.30 14.27 17.40
N GLN A 345 -4.96 15.48 17.85
CA GLN A 345 -3.87 16.31 17.32
C GLN A 345 -2.47 15.83 17.76
N ASN A 346 -2.37 15.02 18.82
CA ASN A 346 -1.09 14.57 19.40
C ASN A 346 -0.63 13.21 18.86
N SER A 347 -1.43 12.57 18.01
CA SER A 347 -1.10 11.32 17.36
C SER A 347 -0.05 11.49 16.27
N SER A 348 0.45 10.38 15.74
CA SER A 348 1.43 10.41 14.65
C SER A 348 0.76 10.78 13.30
N HIS A 349 1.27 11.82 12.65
CA HIS A 349 0.88 12.29 11.30
C HIS A 349 1.53 11.45 10.18
N GLY A 350 1.39 10.13 10.28
CA GLY A 350 2.05 9.10 9.47
C GLY A 350 2.14 7.80 10.29
N PRO A 351 2.51 6.65 9.70
CA PRO A 351 2.46 5.39 10.43
C PRO A 351 3.58 5.32 11.48
N PRO A 352 3.24 5.24 12.77
CA PRO A 352 4.23 5.12 13.83
C PRO A 352 4.73 3.67 14.00
N MET A 353 5.98 3.49 14.43
CA MET A 353 6.56 2.20 14.76
C MET A 353 7.37 2.30 16.05
N PHE A 354 6.98 1.49 17.04
CA PHE A 354 7.60 1.40 18.35
C PHE A 354 8.00 -0.05 18.61
N ALA A 355 9.31 -0.31 18.69
CA ALA A 355 9.80 -1.64 18.98
C ALA A 355 9.72 -1.94 20.47
N TYR A 356 9.38 -3.18 20.81
CA TYR A 356 9.30 -3.66 22.18
C TYR A 356 9.51 -5.17 22.27
N ARG A 357 9.64 -5.66 23.50
CA ARG A 357 9.56 -7.07 23.85
C ARG A 357 8.79 -7.19 25.15
N LEU A 358 7.88 -8.16 25.21
CA LEU A 358 7.27 -8.53 26.48
C LEU A 358 8.29 -9.37 27.29
N PRO A 359 8.62 -8.99 28.54
CA PRO A 359 9.49 -9.81 29.38
C PRO A 359 8.74 -11.06 29.87
N ASP A 360 9.49 -12.07 30.34
CA ASP A 360 8.93 -13.38 30.73
C ASP A 360 7.85 -13.28 31.83
N SER A 361 7.96 -12.26 32.68
CA SER A 361 6.96 -11.91 33.68
C SER A 361 6.86 -10.39 33.81
N LEU A 362 5.64 -9.87 33.74
CA LEU A 362 5.32 -8.47 33.95
C LEU A 362 3.97 -8.37 34.66
N PRO A 363 3.89 -7.77 35.86
CA PRO A 363 2.62 -7.47 36.51
C PRO A 363 1.69 -6.66 35.60
N ALA A 364 0.38 -6.89 35.70
CA ALA A 364 -0.60 -6.07 34.99
C ALA A 364 -0.53 -4.62 35.49
N GLY A 365 -0.63 -3.65 34.58
CA GLY A 365 -0.51 -2.22 34.89
C GLY A 365 0.92 -1.67 34.84
N ASP A 366 1.94 -2.53 34.74
CA ASP A 366 3.31 -2.08 34.53
C ASP A 366 3.56 -1.64 33.07
N SER A 367 4.67 -0.94 32.89
CA SER A 367 5.15 -0.46 31.60
C SER A 367 6.12 -1.43 30.94
N ILE A 368 5.93 -1.66 29.64
CA ILE A 368 6.89 -2.35 28.77
C ILE A 368 7.89 -1.32 28.25
N GLU A 369 9.18 -1.62 28.32
CA GLU A 369 10.20 -0.79 27.68
C GLU A 369 9.98 -0.73 26.17
N SER A 370 9.88 0.48 25.63
CA SER A 370 9.65 0.73 24.21
C SER A 370 10.78 1.55 23.59
N LEU A 371 10.99 1.34 22.30
CA LEU A 371 11.99 2.04 21.50
C LEU A 371 11.28 2.70 20.31
N PRO A 372 11.15 4.04 20.29
CA PRO A 372 10.58 4.75 19.14
C PRO A 372 11.48 4.56 17.92
N LEU A 373 10.93 3.98 16.84
CA LEU A 373 11.65 3.79 15.58
C LEU A 373 11.18 4.79 14.52
N VAL A 374 9.87 5.03 14.44
CA VAL A 374 9.26 5.97 13.50
C VAL A 374 8.07 6.63 14.17
N TRP A 375 7.96 7.95 14.08
CA TRP A 375 6.70 8.66 14.34
C TRP A 375 6.79 10.08 13.78
N TYR A 376 5.65 10.67 13.45
CA TYR A 376 5.61 11.96 12.75
C TYR A 376 4.82 12.96 13.59
N PRO A 377 5.46 13.90 14.31
CA PRO A 377 4.73 14.90 15.07
C PRO A 377 3.93 15.82 14.14
N MET A 378 2.92 16.50 14.67
CA MET A 378 2.19 17.53 13.92
C MET A 378 3.09 18.63 13.34
N SER A 379 4.20 18.95 14.01
CA SER A 379 5.20 19.92 13.52
C SER A 379 6.01 19.40 12.33
N ARG A 380 5.96 18.10 12.07
CA ARG A 380 6.71 17.41 11.01
C ARG A 380 5.93 16.19 10.51
N PRO A 381 4.79 16.41 9.82
CA PRO A 381 3.99 15.33 9.27
C PRO A 381 4.75 14.61 8.15
N LEU A 382 4.38 13.36 7.89
CA LEU A 382 4.83 12.66 6.70
C LEU A 382 4.28 13.34 5.44
N ASP A 383 5.06 13.39 4.36
CA ASP A 383 4.60 13.97 3.09
C ASP A 383 3.30 13.31 2.62
N GLN A 384 2.32 14.15 2.24
CA GLN A 384 0.95 13.76 1.85
C GLN A 384 0.12 13.17 3.01
N HIS A 385 0.48 13.45 4.25
CA HIS A 385 -0.38 13.15 5.38
C HIS A 385 -1.70 13.93 5.29
N HIS A 386 -2.79 13.18 5.45
CA HIS A 386 -4.13 13.71 5.61
C HIS A 386 -4.77 13.08 6.86
N PRO A 387 -5.59 13.81 7.63
CA PRO A 387 -6.33 13.26 8.77
C PRO A 387 -7.29 12.12 8.42
N ALA A 388 -7.67 12.00 7.15
CA ALA A 388 -8.50 10.91 6.63
C ALA A 388 -7.70 9.64 6.29
N ASN A 389 -6.36 9.66 6.36
CA ASN A 389 -5.53 8.49 6.10
C ASN A 389 -5.66 7.45 7.23
N ARG A 390 -5.58 6.18 6.88
CA ARG A 390 -5.68 5.04 7.81
C ARG A 390 -4.62 3.98 7.49
N TRP A 391 -4.03 3.35 8.51
CA TRP A 391 -2.93 2.36 8.39
C TRP A 391 -3.35 0.94 8.80
N GLY A 392 -3.71 0.06 7.85
CA GLY A 392 -4.28 -1.25 8.16
C GLY A 392 -3.34 -2.19 8.94
N GLY A 393 -2.04 -2.12 8.66
CA GLY A 393 -1.04 -2.95 9.35
C GLY A 393 0.30 -2.95 8.63
N GLY A 394 1.21 -3.81 9.08
CA GLY A 394 2.55 -3.92 8.52
C GLY A 394 3.19 -5.29 8.72
N ALA A 395 4.36 -5.46 8.12
CA ALA A 395 5.17 -6.66 8.26
C ALA A 395 6.64 -6.35 7.99
N TRP A 396 7.53 -7.06 8.67
CA TRP A 396 8.94 -7.15 8.28
C TRP A 396 9.12 -8.33 7.34
N LEU A 397 9.27 -8.05 6.04
CA LEU A 397 9.40 -9.05 4.99
C LEU A 397 10.86 -9.46 4.84
N THR A 398 11.10 -10.76 4.69
CA THR A 398 12.43 -11.34 4.43
C THR A 398 12.30 -12.48 3.44
N VAL A 399 12.93 -12.37 2.26
CA VAL A 399 13.01 -13.46 1.29
C VAL A 399 14.44 -13.58 0.77
N GLY A 400 15.05 -14.76 0.94
CA GLY A 400 16.47 -14.93 0.66
C GLY A 400 17.30 -13.89 1.42
N LYS A 401 17.96 -12.99 0.69
CA LYS A 401 18.71 -11.85 1.27
C LYS A 401 17.97 -10.52 1.20
N LYS A 402 16.81 -10.47 0.53
CA LYS A 402 16.01 -9.26 0.39
C LYS A 402 15.19 -9.01 1.64
N GLN A 403 15.13 -7.74 2.06
CA GLN A 403 14.27 -7.32 3.17
C GLN A 403 13.53 -6.01 2.87
N ALA A 404 12.40 -5.82 3.53
CA ALA A 404 11.73 -4.53 3.67
C ALA A 404 10.79 -4.53 4.88
N VAL A 405 10.57 -3.38 5.49
CA VAL A 405 9.45 -3.20 6.43
C VAL A 405 8.32 -2.51 5.68
N ILE A 406 7.16 -3.14 5.58
CA ILE A 406 6.00 -2.56 4.91
C ILE A 406 4.97 -2.08 5.91
N ILE A 407 4.31 -0.98 5.58
CA ILE A 407 3.05 -0.56 6.18
C ILE A 407 2.06 -0.33 5.05
N ILE A 408 0.88 -0.93 5.14
CA ILE A 408 -0.19 -0.73 4.15
C ILE A 408 -1.30 0.13 4.75
N GLY A 409 -1.89 0.98 3.93
CA GLY A 409 -3.00 1.81 4.38
C GLY A 409 -3.80 2.41 3.23
N GLN A 410 -4.85 3.12 3.61
CA GLN A 410 -5.66 3.95 2.74
C GLN A 410 -5.18 5.40 2.85
N MET A 411 -4.93 6.02 1.70
CA MET A 411 -4.58 7.42 1.57
C MET A 411 -5.73 8.19 0.91
N SER A 412 -6.09 9.33 1.48
CA SER A 412 -6.94 10.32 0.84
C SER A 412 -6.13 11.09 -0.21
N LEU A 413 -6.70 11.21 -1.41
CA LEU A 413 -6.13 12.02 -2.50
C LEU A 413 -6.93 13.30 -2.77
N GLY A 414 -8.12 13.41 -2.18
CA GLY A 414 -9.03 14.54 -2.38
C GLY A 414 -8.97 15.59 -1.28
N PRO A 415 -9.80 16.65 -1.41
CA PRO A 415 -9.97 17.65 -0.35
C PRO A 415 -10.53 17.01 0.92
N VAL A 416 -9.83 17.19 2.04
CA VAL A 416 -10.24 16.63 3.34
C VAL A 416 -11.17 17.59 4.09
N HIS A 417 -12.23 17.05 4.68
CA HIS A 417 -13.08 17.78 5.61
C HIS A 417 -13.56 16.91 6.75
N TYR A 418 -13.99 17.53 7.86
CA TYR A 418 -14.61 16.85 8.99
C TYR A 418 -16.09 17.24 9.09
N GLY A 419 -16.99 16.27 9.21
CA GLY A 419 -18.41 16.56 9.33
C GLY A 419 -19.32 15.39 8.98
N LEU A 420 -20.59 15.70 8.76
CA LEU A 420 -21.54 14.75 8.17
C LEU A 420 -21.12 14.45 6.73
N ALA A 421 -21.40 13.23 6.29
CA ALA A 421 -21.20 12.78 4.93
C ALA A 421 -21.89 13.68 3.91
N ARG A 422 -21.19 13.91 2.79
CA ARG A 422 -21.74 14.49 1.56
C ARG A 422 -22.14 13.38 0.60
N PRO A 423 -22.98 13.66 -0.41
CA PRO A 423 -23.43 12.65 -1.37
C PRO A 423 -22.30 11.90 -2.11
N GLU A 424 -21.14 12.53 -2.28
CA GLU A 424 -19.94 11.97 -2.93
C GLU A 424 -18.99 11.23 -1.98
N ASP A 425 -19.21 11.32 -0.66
CA ASP A 425 -18.35 10.68 0.32
C ASP A 425 -18.60 9.17 0.37
N CYS A 426 -17.53 8.42 0.68
CA CYS A 426 -17.63 6.97 0.81
C CYS A 426 -18.29 6.54 2.14
N ASP A 427 -18.19 7.38 3.19
CA ASP A 427 -18.78 7.14 4.51
C ASP A 427 -20.07 7.92 4.68
N GLU A 428 -21.09 7.28 5.24
CA GLU A 428 -22.32 7.93 5.66
C GLU A 428 -22.20 8.51 7.09
N ASN A 429 -21.22 8.04 7.86
CA ASN A 429 -21.02 8.46 9.23
C ASN A 429 -20.32 9.81 9.33
N LYS A 430 -20.51 10.45 10.48
CA LYS A 430 -19.79 11.68 10.83
C LYS A 430 -18.31 11.34 11.04
N GLY A 431 -17.41 12.05 10.36
CA GLY A 431 -15.98 11.81 10.48
C GLY A 431 -15.14 12.66 9.54
N TYR A 432 -13.89 12.26 9.36
CA TYR A 432 -13.04 12.78 8.30
C TYR A 432 -13.38 12.11 6.97
N HIS A 433 -13.55 12.92 5.94
CA HIS A 433 -13.83 12.52 4.57
C HIS A 433 -12.79 13.11 3.64
N GLY A 434 -12.36 12.35 2.63
CA GLY A 434 -11.26 12.73 1.74
C GLY A 434 -11.26 12.01 0.39
N THR A 435 -12.43 11.61 -0.10
CA THR A 435 -12.60 10.92 -1.40
C THR A 435 -11.98 11.74 -2.55
N PRO A 436 -11.28 11.11 -3.53
CA PRO A 436 -11.07 9.67 -3.69
C PRO A 436 -9.96 9.11 -2.80
N TYR A 437 -10.04 7.81 -2.54
CA TYR A 437 -9.06 7.07 -1.74
C TYR A 437 -8.24 6.10 -2.59
N GLU A 438 -7.01 5.86 -2.15
CA GLU A 438 -6.08 4.93 -2.76
C GLU A 438 -5.42 4.05 -1.68
N THR A 439 -5.37 2.73 -1.91
CA THR A 439 -4.56 1.84 -1.07
C THR A 439 -3.09 1.95 -1.47
N GLN A 440 -2.22 2.32 -0.53
CA GLN A 440 -0.79 2.44 -0.76
C GLN A 440 0.00 1.53 0.19
N VAL A 441 1.13 0.99 -0.28
CA VAL A 441 2.10 0.26 0.54
C VAL A 441 3.36 1.10 0.69
N TYR A 442 3.75 1.39 1.92
CA TYR A 442 4.94 2.16 2.25
C TYR A 442 6.05 1.20 2.62
N PHE A 443 7.16 1.28 1.92
CA PHE A 443 8.35 0.47 2.15
C PHE A 443 9.36 1.31 2.92
N TYR A 444 9.70 0.85 4.12
CA TYR A 444 10.78 1.34 4.95
C TYR A 444 12.00 0.42 4.83
N SER A 445 13.18 1.02 4.92
CA SER A 445 14.42 0.25 4.94
C SER A 445 14.70 -0.23 6.36
N PRO A 446 14.99 -1.53 6.56
CA PRO A 446 15.54 -2.03 7.83
C PRO A 446 16.67 -1.18 8.38
N ALA A 447 17.58 -0.72 7.51
CA ALA A 447 18.72 0.11 7.89
C ALA A 447 18.28 1.43 8.55
N SER A 448 17.24 2.09 8.04
CA SER A 448 16.73 3.33 8.63
C SER A 448 16.17 3.11 10.04
N LEU A 449 15.46 1.98 10.27
CA LEU A 449 14.96 1.61 11.59
C LEU A 449 16.10 1.28 12.55
N ILE A 450 17.14 0.58 12.08
CA ILE A 450 18.35 0.30 12.87
C ILE A 450 19.07 1.60 13.24
N HIS A 451 19.20 2.55 12.32
CA HIS A 451 19.79 3.86 12.63
C HIS A 451 18.98 4.65 13.64
N ALA A 452 17.64 4.59 13.57
CA ALA A 452 16.76 5.19 14.57
C ALA A 452 16.97 4.53 15.95
N ALA A 453 17.02 3.20 16.00
CA ALA A 453 17.25 2.43 17.22
C ALA A 453 18.57 2.78 17.93
N HIS A 454 19.60 3.15 17.17
CA HIS A 454 20.92 3.51 17.70
C HIS A 454 21.19 5.02 17.75
N GLY A 455 20.18 5.86 17.54
CA GLY A 455 20.29 7.33 17.62
C GLY A 455 21.13 7.97 16.50
N ALA A 456 21.44 7.23 15.43
CA ALA A 456 22.11 7.76 14.24
C ALA A 456 21.16 8.53 13.30
N MET A 457 19.86 8.31 13.46
CA MET A 457 18.78 9.01 12.77
C MET A 457 17.68 9.32 13.78
N SER A 458 17.02 10.48 13.71
CA SER A 458 15.85 10.71 14.55
C SER A 458 14.69 9.80 14.08
N PRO A 459 13.87 9.23 14.98
CA PRO A 459 12.64 8.55 14.59
C PRO A 459 11.70 9.41 13.72
N ASN A 460 11.78 10.73 13.85
CA ASN A 460 10.97 11.70 13.09
C ASN A 460 11.57 12.04 11.72
N ASP A 461 12.80 11.58 11.45
CA ASP A 461 13.50 11.71 10.17
C ASP A 461 13.31 10.47 9.28
N VAL A 462 12.90 9.33 9.84
CA VAL A 462 12.73 8.10 9.06
C VAL A 462 11.62 8.30 8.03
N GLN A 463 11.90 7.96 6.78
CA GLN A 463 10.95 8.06 5.66
C GLN A 463 10.81 6.70 4.97
N PRO A 464 9.65 6.41 4.35
CA PRO A 464 9.57 5.30 3.41
C PRO A 464 10.47 5.62 2.21
N TRP A 465 11.30 4.66 1.80
CA TRP A 465 12.17 4.81 0.63
C TRP A 465 11.42 4.56 -0.69
N LEU A 466 10.30 3.85 -0.62
CA LEU A 466 9.42 3.58 -1.76
C LEU A 466 7.96 3.59 -1.31
N ARG A 467 7.09 4.16 -2.15
CA ARG A 467 5.62 4.08 -2.02
C ARG A 467 5.08 3.34 -3.24
N TRP A 468 4.35 2.26 -3.00
CA TRP A 468 3.62 1.56 -4.05
C TRP A 468 2.24 2.20 -4.21
N THR A 469 2.06 2.84 -5.36
CA THR A 469 0.88 3.65 -5.70
C THR A 469 0.35 3.21 -7.07
N ASP A 470 -0.84 3.66 -7.45
CA ASP A 470 -1.44 3.47 -8.77
C ASP A 470 -0.58 4.05 -9.91
N LYS A 471 0.41 4.89 -9.58
CA LYS A 471 1.40 5.44 -10.53
C LYS A 471 2.69 4.63 -10.61
N SER A 472 2.85 3.60 -9.78
CA SER A 472 4.02 2.70 -9.84
C SER A 472 3.99 1.87 -11.13
N GLU A 473 5.16 1.48 -11.60
CA GLU A 473 5.27 0.52 -12.71
C GLU A 473 4.53 -0.79 -12.35
N GLY A 474 3.71 -1.30 -13.28
CA GLY A 474 2.85 -2.45 -13.01
C GLY A 474 1.56 -2.15 -12.24
N GLY A 475 1.27 -0.87 -11.95
CA GLY A 475 0.06 -0.44 -11.24
C GLY A 475 0.18 -0.50 -9.72
N GLY A 476 -0.84 -0.01 -9.01
CA GLY A 476 -0.87 0.06 -7.56
C GLY A 476 -1.41 -1.18 -6.87
N PHE A 477 -1.29 -1.23 -5.55
CA PHE A 477 -1.82 -2.35 -4.75
C PHE A 477 -3.35 -2.49 -4.90
N GLY A 478 -4.05 -1.39 -5.15
CA GLY A 478 -5.51 -1.37 -5.33
C GLY A 478 -6.03 -2.29 -6.45
N GLN A 479 -5.20 -2.68 -7.42
CA GLN A 479 -5.60 -3.59 -8.50
C GLN A 479 -5.94 -5.01 -8.01
N TYR A 480 -5.41 -5.42 -6.85
CA TYR A 480 -5.67 -6.75 -6.29
C TYR A 480 -6.97 -6.79 -5.49
N LEU A 481 -7.40 -5.64 -4.98
CA LEU A 481 -8.58 -5.50 -4.13
C LEU A 481 -9.89 -5.61 -4.91
N PHE A 482 -10.95 -5.98 -4.18
CA PHE A 482 -12.31 -6.00 -4.71
C PHE A 482 -12.90 -4.59 -4.67
N PRO A 483 -13.80 -4.22 -5.61
CA PRO A 483 -14.32 -2.87 -5.69
C PRO A 483 -15.02 -2.40 -4.40
N ARG A 484 -14.48 -1.36 -3.77
CA ARG A 484 -15.07 -0.63 -2.65
C ARG A 484 -14.73 0.85 -2.79
N CYS A 485 -15.62 1.74 -2.37
CA CYS A 485 -15.39 3.19 -2.43
C CYS A 485 -14.13 3.59 -1.64
N TYR A 486 -14.03 3.10 -0.40
CA TYR A 486 -12.89 3.38 0.48
C TYR A 486 -11.59 2.72 0.03
N ARG A 487 -11.63 1.55 -0.62
CA ARG A 487 -10.43 0.71 -0.82
C ARG A 487 -9.65 0.48 0.50
N ASP A 488 -10.39 0.29 1.59
CA ASP A 488 -9.79 0.01 2.90
C ASP A 488 -9.06 -1.33 2.89
N VAL A 489 -7.99 -1.37 3.66
CA VAL A 489 -7.28 -2.59 4.06
C VAL A 489 -7.20 -2.63 5.57
N GLY A 490 -7.35 -3.83 6.11
CA GLY A 490 -7.27 -4.14 7.53
C GLY A 490 -5.91 -4.69 7.89
N GLY A 491 -5.91 -5.68 8.78
CA GLY A 491 -4.70 -6.31 9.30
C GLY A 491 -3.83 -6.97 8.24
N VAL A 492 -2.55 -7.10 8.60
CA VAL A 492 -1.52 -7.78 7.81
C VAL A 492 -0.89 -8.86 8.68
N ALA A 493 -0.70 -10.05 8.13
CA ALA A 493 0.14 -11.08 8.76
C ALA A 493 1.11 -11.67 7.75
N TYR A 494 2.27 -12.10 8.25
CA TYR A 494 3.33 -12.65 7.42
C TYR A 494 3.78 -14.01 7.96
N ASP A 495 3.71 -15.01 7.07
CA ASP A 495 4.34 -16.30 7.24
C ASP A 495 5.76 -16.22 6.65
N GLU A 496 6.73 -16.06 7.55
CA GLU A 496 8.15 -15.97 7.22
C GLU A 496 8.68 -17.28 6.61
N GLU A 497 8.17 -18.43 7.04
CA GLU A 497 8.67 -19.74 6.61
C GLU A 497 8.30 -20.02 5.15
N ASN A 498 7.07 -19.70 4.76
CA ASN A 498 6.57 -19.93 3.40
C ASN A 498 6.58 -18.67 2.52
N SER A 499 7.06 -17.54 3.06
CA SER A 499 7.07 -16.22 2.41
C SER A 499 5.68 -15.80 1.92
N LEU A 500 4.66 -16.01 2.74
CA LEU A 500 3.26 -15.66 2.42
C LEU A 500 2.81 -14.44 3.22
N LEU A 501 2.27 -13.44 2.53
CA LEU A 501 1.69 -12.25 3.11
C LEU A 501 0.17 -12.31 2.98
N TYR A 502 -0.52 -12.14 4.12
CA TYR A 502 -1.98 -12.09 4.21
C TYR A 502 -2.40 -10.65 4.48
N VAL A 503 -3.30 -10.12 3.65
CA VAL A 503 -3.83 -8.75 3.79
C VAL A 503 -5.35 -8.82 3.80
N SER A 504 -5.96 -8.32 4.87
CA SER A 504 -7.42 -8.24 4.95
C SER A 504 -7.96 -7.04 4.19
N GLN A 505 -9.09 -7.23 3.51
CA GLN A 505 -9.91 -6.18 2.91
C GLN A 505 -11.28 -6.16 3.59
N PRO A 506 -11.50 -5.24 4.55
CA PRO A 506 -12.77 -5.11 5.27
C PRO A 506 -13.95 -4.86 4.35
N ASN A 507 -15.12 -5.42 4.71
CA ASN A 507 -16.41 -5.16 4.04
C ASN A 507 -16.44 -5.45 2.54
N ALA A 508 -15.57 -6.34 2.04
CA ALA A 508 -15.47 -6.67 0.62
C ALA A 508 -16.14 -8.01 0.25
N GLY A 509 -16.48 -8.83 1.24
CA GLY A 509 -17.07 -10.16 1.06
C GLY A 509 -18.60 -10.20 0.94
N ALA A 510 -19.25 -9.08 0.59
CA ALA A 510 -20.69 -9.09 0.36
C ALA A 510 -21.04 -10.01 -0.83
N THR A 511 -22.04 -10.88 -0.66
CA THR A 511 -22.51 -11.81 -1.69
C THR A 511 -23.96 -11.53 -2.04
N PRO A 512 -24.48 -11.99 -3.19
CA PRO A 512 -25.89 -11.82 -3.53
C PRO A 512 -26.86 -12.39 -2.48
N ASP A 513 -26.49 -13.49 -1.82
CA ASP A 513 -27.30 -14.12 -0.78
C ASP A 513 -27.22 -13.39 0.57
N HIS A 514 -26.10 -12.71 0.83
CA HIS A 514 -25.86 -11.94 2.05
C HIS A 514 -25.27 -10.55 1.73
N PRO A 515 -26.06 -9.64 1.12
CA PRO A 515 -25.57 -8.35 0.64
C PRO A 515 -25.26 -7.38 1.79
N TRP A 516 -25.79 -7.65 2.99
CA TRP A 516 -25.62 -6.85 4.20
C TRP A 516 -24.61 -7.44 5.18
N ASP A 517 -24.00 -8.60 4.87
CA ASP A 517 -23.10 -9.31 5.78
C ASP A 517 -21.70 -9.39 5.16
N ALA A 518 -21.08 -8.22 5.02
CA ALA A 518 -19.81 -8.08 4.31
C ALA A 518 -18.64 -8.49 5.21
N ALA A 519 -18.31 -9.78 5.22
CA ALA A 519 -17.07 -10.28 5.81
C ALA A 519 -15.83 -9.66 5.14
N PRO A 520 -14.67 -9.60 5.82
CA PRO A 520 -13.44 -9.23 5.16
C PRO A 520 -13.03 -10.30 4.14
N LEU A 521 -12.43 -9.88 3.03
CA LEU A 521 -11.71 -10.80 2.15
C LEU A 521 -10.26 -10.88 2.58
N ILE A 522 -9.64 -12.06 2.51
CA ILE A 522 -8.23 -12.22 2.82
C ILE A 522 -7.47 -12.44 1.52
N HIS A 523 -6.62 -11.47 1.18
CA HIS A 523 -5.72 -11.51 0.03
C HIS A 523 -4.42 -12.18 0.40
N VAL A 524 -3.92 -13.03 -0.48
CA VAL A 524 -2.67 -13.77 -0.26
C VAL A 524 -1.66 -13.44 -1.34
N PHE A 525 -0.46 -13.08 -0.91
CA PHE A 525 0.68 -12.83 -1.79
C PHE A 525 1.83 -13.75 -1.39
N ARG A 526 2.56 -14.26 -2.38
CA ARG A 526 3.88 -14.84 -2.17
C ARG A 526 4.93 -13.76 -2.41
N ILE A 527 5.86 -13.64 -1.48
CA ILE A 527 7.02 -12.76 -1.64
C ILE A 527 8.14 -13.60 -2.28
N VAL A 528 8.58 -13.22 -3.47
CA VAL A 528 9.60 -13.94 -4.25
C VAL A 528 10.93 -13.20 -4.25
N GLU A 529 12.04 -13.94 -4.34
CA GLU A 529 13.40 -13.38 -4.39
C GLU A 529 13.67 -12.58 -5.68
#